data_AF-A0A2D8UJN9-F1
#
_entry.id   AF-A0A2D8UJN9-F1
#
_cell.length_a   1.000
_cell.length_b   1.000
_cell.length_c   1.000
_cell.angle_alpha   90.00
_cell.angle_beta   90.00
_cell.angle_gamma   90.00
#
_symmetry.space_group_name_H-M   'P 1'
#
loop_
_entity.id
_entity.type
_entity.pdbx_description
1 polymer ?
#
loop_
_entity_poly.entity_id
_entity_poly.type
_entity_poly.pdbx_seq_one_letter_code
_entity_poly.pdbx_strand_id
1 'polypeptide(L)'
;MKNHYLIVSLLTIFLFSCNKDDNDFQSTKNITNTNLKGAVQKGPFINGTSIDVFELDNNLSPTGNVYTSQILDNSGLFELSNISLYEKYAELRANGYYFNEVTGANSSAPIILSTLTNVADKTTSNINILSHLAKNRVKYLMESENLSYLDAQLQAREEILSIFSMEKPDIADFDLLDITVSGDDNAILLAISVITQGYRTESELSDLLANISTDITEDGSLDDSNTQSLLINDARLFDLAELRNNVENRYQDLGMSVTIPDFETYVNTFVDSTSYTYTNYIDYPEYSDYGENVLFSDKEVFSSNQLSLAAELPRGTSLKIVIKNGQWSYVQLPNAPINWKASNYDNVNETQTFTVQESGKASDLIISFQSGNHVIEYYENGAQTPTRIKNIEI
;
A
#
# COMPACT_ATOMS: atom_id res chain seq x y z
N MET A 1 -16.40 111.42 9.33
CA MET A 1 -16.71 110.51 10.46
C MET A 1 -17.69 109.44 10.00
N LYS A 2 -17.19 108.23 9.70
CA LYS A 2 -17.81 106.92 9.98
C LYS A 2 -17.10 105.84 9.15
N ASN A 3 -16.68 104.80 9.87
CA ASN A 3 -16.06 103.57 9.37
C ASN A 3 -17.00 102.80 8.43
N HIS A 4 -16.45 102.11 7.44
CA HIS A 4 -16.67 100.67 7.27
C HIS A 4 -15.53 100.04 6.46
N TYR A 5 -15.04 98.92 6.99
CA TYR A 5 -14.02 98.05 6.42
C TYR A 5 -14.65 97.13 5.38
N LEU A 6 -13.91 96.78 4.32
CA LEU A 6 -13.97 95.45 3.74
C LEU A 6 -12.56 95.03 3.30
N ILE A 7 -12.08 94.01 3.99
CA ILE A 7 -10.86 93.26 3.73
C ILE A 7 -11.19 92.16 2.73
N VAL A 8 -10.36 91.95 1.72
CA VAL A 8 -10.16 90.62 1.12
C VAL A 8 -8.67 90.33 1.08
N SER A 9 -8.34 89.26 1.80
CA SER A 9 -7.03 88.69 2.08
C SER A 9 -6.41 88.04 0.83
N LEU A 10 -5.10 88.24 0.64
CA LEU A 10 -4.30 87.52 -0.35
C LEU A 10 -3.45 86.45 0.35
N LEU A 11 -3.71 85.22 -0.07
CA LEU A 11 -3.11 83.95 0.33
C LEU A 11 -1.58 83.97 0.21
N THR A 12 -0.85 83.57 1.27
CA THR A 12 0.57 83.21 1.19
C THR A 12 0.72 81.76 1.64
N ILE A 13 1.15 80.91 0.71
CA ILE A 13 1.38 79.47 0.88
C ILE A 13 2.78 79.29 1.48
N PHE A 14 2.86 78.76 2.70
CA PHE A 14 4.10 78.19 3.25
C PHE A 14 4.13 76.69 2.90
N LEU A 15 5.12 76.27 2.12
CA LEU A 15 5.44 74.86 1.89
C LEU A 15 6.22 74.34 3.10
N PHE A 16 5.57 73.52 3.93
CA PHE A 16 6.24 72.66 4.90
C PHE A 16 6.74 71.40 4.18
N SER A 17 8.06 71.20 4.21
CA SER A 17 8.73 69.94 3.90
C SER A 17 8.39 68.95 5.01
N CYS A 18 7.77 67.82 4.64
CA CYS A 18 7.53 66.70 5.54
C CYS A 18 8.65 65.68 5.31
N ASN A 19 9.44 65.42 6.35
CA ASN A 19 10.36 64.27 6.41
C ASN A 19 9.54 63.00 6.21
N LYS A 20 9.99 62.15 5.28
CA LYS A 20 9.52 60.78 5.16
C LYS A 20 10.22 59.98 6.26
N ASP A 21 9.46 59.55 7.25
CA ASP A 21 9.86 58.46 8.13
C ASP A 21 9.89 57.18 7.27
N ASP A 22 11.10 56.69 7.01
CA ASP A 22 11.32 55.36 6.45
C ASP A 22 10.92 54.33 7.51
N ASN A 23 9.65 53.90 7.45
CA ASN A 23 9.21 52.71 8.15
C ASN A 23 9.91 51.50 7.52
N ASP A 24 10.91 51.03 8.26
CA ASP A 24 11.58 49.75 8.16
C ASP A 24 10.59 48.66 7.74
N PHE A 25 10.68 48.25 6.48
CA PHE A 25 10.07 47.03 5.99
C PHE A 25 10.73 45.91 6.77
N GLN A 26 10.00 45.28 7.70
CA GLN A 26 10.44 44.04 8.32
C GLN A 26 10.91 43.11 7.22
N SER A 27 12.20 42.77 7.25
CA SER A 27 12.79 41.85 6.31
C SER A 27 11.96 40.57 6.32
N THR A 28 11.29 40.26 5.21
CA THR A 28 10.85 38.91 4.94
C THR A 28 12.07 38.03 5.10
N LYS A 29 12.09 37.18 6.13
CA LYS A 29 13.13 36.18 6.32
C LYS A 29 12.97 35.20 5.15
N ASN A 30 13.64 35.49 4.03
CA ASN A 30 13.67 34.62 2.87
C ASN A 30 14.25 33.28 3.31
N ILE A 31 13.47 32.22 3.28
CA ILE A 31 14.01 30.85 3.29
C ILE A 31 14.62 30.66 1.89
N THR A 32 15.89 31.02 1.74
CA THR A 32 16.57 31.04 0.43
C THR A 32 17.51 29.84 0.33
N ASN A 33 17.26 29.00 -0.68
CA ASN A 33 18.01 27.82 -1.14
C ASN A 33 18.04 26.61 -0.19
N THR A 34 16.88 25.95 -0.06
CA THR A 34 16.83 24.59 0.49
C THR A 34 17.10 23.60 -0.63
N ASN A 35 18.26 22.95 -0.68
CA ASN A 35 18.38 21.73 -1.49
C ASN A 35 17.50 20.66 -0.83
N LEU A 36 16.56 20.10 -1.60
CA LEU A 36 15.66 19.06 -1.11
C LEU A 36 15.98 17.75 -1.80
N LYS A 37 16.32 16.75 -1.01
CA LYS A 37 16.55 15.39 -1.49
C LYS A 37 15.65 14.41 -0.76
N GLY A 38 15.57 13.20 -1.28
CA GLY A 38 14.83 12.13 -0.62
C GLY A 38 14.76 10.91 -1.50
N ALA A 39 13.98 9.95 -1.03
CA ALA A 39 13.65 8.74 -1.76
C ALA A 39 12.13 8.64 -1.92
N VAL A 40 11.68 8.14 -3.07
CA VAL A 40 10.29 7.70 -3.25
C VAL A 40 10.25 6.18 -3.09
N GLN A 41 9.58 5.74 -2.03
CA GLN A 41 9.68 4.38 -1.54
C GLN A 41 8.31 3.79 -1.23
N LYS A 42 7.93 2.84 -2.08
CA LYS A 42 7.06 1.72 -1.73
C LYS A 42 7.97 0.49 -1.76
N GLY A 43 8.33 0.07 -2.97
CA GLY A 43 9.72 -0.21 -3.33
C GLY A 43 10.33 1.01 -4.04
N PRO A 44 11.61 0.97 -4.45
CA PRO A 44 12.23 2.10 -5.14
C PRO A 44 11.48 2.42 -6.43
N PHE A 45 11.05 3.67 -6.57
CA PHE A 45 10.51 4.16 -7.84
C PHE A 45 11.60 4.20 -8.92
N ILE A 46 11.19 3.98 -10.17
CA ILE A 46 12.15 3.79 -11.27
C ILE A 46 12.47 5.09 -11.99
N ASN A 47 13.47 5.01 -12.87
CA ASN A 47 13.93 6.12 -13.70
C ASN A 47 12.78 6.73 -14.51
N GLY A 48 12.71 8.07 -14.51
CA GLY A 48 11.68 8.84 -15.22
C GLY A 48 10.42 9.10 -14.40
N THR A 49 10.35 8.67 -13.14
CA THR A 49 9.30 9.07 -12.20
C THR A 49 9.32 10.59 -12.02
N SER A 50 8.17 11.25 -12.20
CA SER A 50 8.01 12.70 -12.04
C SER A 50 7.87 13.05 -10.56
N ILE A 51 8.60 14.07 -10.10
CA ILE A 51 8.53 14.62 -8.75
C ILE A 51 8.09 16.08 -8.85
N ASP A 52 6.95 16.41 -8.25
CA ASP A 52 6.47 17.78 -8.12
C ASP A 52 6.57 18.22 -6.65
N VAL A 53 7.04 19.45 -6.41
CA VAL A 53 7.08 20.10 -5.09
C VAL A 53 6.20 21.34 -5.17
N PHE A 54 5.05 21.28 -4.52
CA PHE A 54 4.08 22.37 -4.41
C PHE A 54 4.37 23.16 -3.13
N GLU A 55 4.64 24.45 -3.27
CA GLU A 55 4.69 25.35 -2.13
C GLU A 55 3.28 25.57 -1.57
N LEU A 56 3.14 25.48 -0.25
CA LEU A 56 1.88 25.68 0.46
C LEU A 56 1.97 26.87 1.41
N ASP A 57 0.90 27.65 1.50
CA ASP A 57 0.77 28.71 2.50
C ASP A 57 0.54 28.17 3.92
N ASN A 58 0.41 29.07 4.89
CA ASN A 58 0.14 28.70 6.28
C ASN A 58 -1.22 28.01 6.51
N ASN A 59 -2.13 28.08 5.53
CA ASN A 59 -3.41 27.36 5.51
C ASN A 59 -3.32 26.09 4.64
N LEU A 60 -2.12 25.57 4.38
CA LEU A 60 -1.87 24.36 3.58
C LEU A 60 -2.52 24.39 2.18
N SER A 61 -2.68 25.59 1.64
CA SER A 61 -3.22 25.83 0.30
C SER A 61 -2.09 26.10 -0.69
N PRO A 62 -2.12 25.54 -1.90
CA PRO A 62 -1.08 25.78 -2.89
C PRO A 62 -0.93 27.26 -3.25
N THR A 63 0.29 27.78 -3.22
CA THR A 63 0.58 29.18 -3.59
C THR A 63 0.62 29.40 -5.11
N GLY A 64 0.73 28.30 -5.86
CA GLY A 64 0.97 28.29 -7.31
C GLY A 64 2.44 28.13 -7.70
N ASN A 65 3.37 28.22 -6.74
CA ASN A 65 4.77 27.91 -6.98
C ASN A 65 4.99 26.38 -6.99
N VAL A 66 5.50 25.87 -8.10
CA VAL A 66 5.75 24.43 -8.30
C VAL A 66 7.15 24.23 -8.85
N TYR A 67 7.88 23.30 -8.25
CA TYR A 67 9.16 22.84 -8.75
C TYR A 67 9.03 21.38 -9.19
N THR A 68 9.54 21.05 -10.37
CA THR A 68 9.50 19.69 -10.90
C THR A 68 10.91 19.15 -11.09
N SER A 69 11.07 17.87 -10.80
CA SER A 69 12.27 17.08 -11.08
C SER A 69 11.84 15.67 -11.49
N GLN A 70 12.82 14.79 -11.67
CA GLN A 70 12.58 13.39 -11.97
C GLN A 70 13.63 12.52 -11.28
N ILE A 71 13.26 11.29 -10.97
CA ILE A 71 14.23 10.27 -10.55
C ILE A 71 15.09 9.89 -11.76
N LEU A 72 16.41 9.89 -11.58
CA LEU A 72 17.40 9.71 -12.68
C LEU A 72 17.92 8.29 -12.81
N ASP A 73 17.62 7.41 -11.86
CA ASP A 73 18.01 6.01 -11.86
C ASP A 73 16.90 5.13 -11.25
N ASN A 74 17.21 3.87 -10.93
CA ASN A 74 16.22 2.92 -10.42
C ASN A 74 16.24 2.77 -8.88
N SER A 75 16.93 3.67 -8.17
CA SER A 75 17.09 3.65 -6.70
C SER A 75 15.93 4.32 -5.96
N GLY A 76 15.08 5.09 -6.66
CA GLY A 76 14.04 5.92 -6.06
C GLY A 76 14.55 7.26 -5.50
N LEU A 77 15.86 7.53 -5.56
CA LEU A 77 16.45 8.76 -5.05
C LEU A 77 16.16 9.95 -5.98
N PHE A 78 15.83 11.09 -5.39
CA PHE A 78 15.68 12.36 -6.09
C PHE A 78 16.43 13.47 -5.38
N GLU A 79 16.80 14.49 -6.15
CA GLU A 79 17.36 15.74 -5.64
C GLU A 79 16.79 16.91 -6.45
N LEU A 80 16.38 17.95 -5.73
CA LEU A 80 16.03 19.27 -6.26
C LEU A 80 17.00 20.28 -5.68
N SER A 81 17.86 20.81 -6.53
CA SER A 81 18.79 21.88 -6.18
C SER A 81 18.18 23.25 -6.50
N ASN A 82 18.54 24.27 -5.72
CA ASN A 82 18.21 25.68 -5.99
C ASN A 82 16.70 26.01 -6.00
N ILE A 83 15.90 25.35 -5.17
CA ILE A 83 14.50 25.77 -4.95
C ILE A 83 14.43 26.96 -4.00
N SER A 84 13.52 27.90 -4.28
CA SER A 84 13.29 29.09 -3.45
C SER A 84 11.84 29.09 -2.97
N LEU A 85 11.64 28.67 -1.73
CA LEU A 85 10.33 28.64 -1.09
C LEU A 85 10.21 29.83 -0.13
N TYR A 86 9.12 30.58 -0.25
CA TYR A 86 8.75 31.68 0.62
C TYR A 86 8.01 31.19 1.86
N GLU A 87 7.32 30.06 1.74
CA GLU A 87 6.58 29.42 2.83
C GLU A 87 7.30 28.18 3.35
N LYS A 88 6.97 27.80 4.59
CA LYS A 88 7.62 26.68 5.29
C LYS A 88 7.04 25.31 4.93
N TYR A 89 5.87 25.24 4.31
CA TYR A 89 5.20 23.98 4.01
C TYR A 89 5.29 23.65 2.52
N ALA A 90 5.45 22.37 2.22
CA ALA A 90 5.43 21.87 0.86
C ALA A 90 4.70 20.52 0.80
N GLU A 91 3.96 20.30 -0.29
CA GLU A 91 3.51 18.97 -0.69
C GLU A 91 4.46 18.46 -1.78
N LEU A 92 5.11 17.32 -1.53
CA LEU A 92 5.84 16.63 -2.58
C LEU A 92 4.93 15.53 -3.14
N ARG A 93 4.95 15.34 -4.45
CA ARG A 93 4.17 14.33 -5.15
C ARG A 93 5.04 13.59 -6.16
N ALA A 94 5.07 12.28 -6.04
CA ALA A 94 5.69 11.39 -7.02
C ALA A 94 4.62 10.72 -7.89
N ASN A 95 4.86 10.66 -9.19
CA ASN A 95 4.03 9.92 -10.14
C ASN A 95 4.94 9.06 -11.03
N GLY A 96 4.85 7.74 -10.87
CA GLY A 96 5.71 6.82 -11.62
C GLY A 96 5.48 5.36 -11.27
N TYR A 97 6.26 4.51 -11.95
CA TYR A 97 6.30 3.09 -11.70
C TYR A 97 7.26 2.78 -10.56
N TYR A 98 7.01 1.67 -9.87
CA TYR A 98 7.76 1.26 -8.68
C TYR A 98 8.11 -0.22 -8.74
N PHE A 99 9.12 -0.62 -7.98
CA PHE A 99 9.37 -2.04 -7.75
C PHE A 99 8.35 -2.59 -6.75
N ASN A 100 7.55 -3.58 -7.15
CA ASN A 100 6.58 -4.25 -6.29
C ASN A 100 7.29 -5.33 -5.46
N GLU A 101 7.36 -5.09 -4.16
CA GLU A 101 8.06 -5.92 -3.18
C GLU A 101 7.43 -7.30 -3.00
N VAL A 102 6.12 -7.41 -3.24
CA VAL A 102 5.37 -8.67 -3.14
C VAL A 102 5.65 -9.55 -4.35
N THR A 103 5.62 -9.00 -5.57
CA THR A 103 5.80 -9.78 -6.81
C THR A 103 7.24 -9.92 -7.27
N GLY A 104 8.16 -9.10 -6.74
CA GLY A 104 9.55 -9.07 -7.17
C GLY A 104 9.76 -8.46 -8.56
N ALA A 105 8.78 -7.73 -9.09
CA ALA A 105 8.81 -7.15 -10.43
C ALA A 105 8.44 -5.66 -10.41
N ASN A 106 8.78 -4.93 -11.48
CA ASN A 106 8.29 -3.55 -11.63
C ASN A 106 6.77 -3.56 -11.85
N SER A 107 6.11 -2.53 -11.35
CA SER A 107 4.67 -2.30 -11.50
C SER A 107 4.26 -2.21 -12.97
N SER A 108 3.03 -2.62 -13.27
CA SER A 108 2.47 -2.60 -14.63
C SER A 108 1.85 -1.25 -15.01
N ALA A 109 1.56 -0.42 -14.00
CA ALA A 109 1.04 0.93 -14.11
C ALA A 109 1.72 1.85 -13.09
N PRO A 110 1.70 3.18 -13.31
CA PRO A 110 2.19 4.13 -12.32
C PRO A 110 1.18 4.31 -11.19
N ILE A 111 1.67 4.74 -10.03
CA ILE A 111 0.85 5.24 -8.91
C ILE A 111 1.31 6.63 -8.51
N ILE A 112 0.49 7.31 -7.71
CA ILE A 112 0.81 8.60 -7.13
C ILE A 112 0.99 8.45 -5.63
N LEU A 113 2.13 8.85 -5.10
CA LEU A 113 2.36 9.03 -3.67
C LEU A 113 2.64 10.50 -3.38
N SER A 114 2.29 10.95 -2.18
CA SER A 114 2.51 12.33 -1.75
C SER A 114 2.93 12.39 -0.29
N THR A 115 3.54 13.50 0.12
CA THR A 115 3.90 13.78 1.52
C THR A 115 3.73 15.26 1.79
N LEU A 116 3.31 15.61 3.00
CA LEU A 116 3.25 16.98 3.50
C LEU A 116 4.42 17.22 4.46
N THR A 117 5.35 18.09 4.08
CA THR A 117 6.57 18.36 4.85
C THR A 117 6.71 19.83 5.25
N ASN A 118 7.44 20.08 6.34
CA ASN A 118 7.92 21.40 6.72
C ASN A 118 9.40 21.55 6.30
N VAL A 119 9.63 22.36 5.28
CA VAL A 119 10.95 22.58 4.65
C VAL A 119 11.80 23.65 5.33
N ALA A 120 11.32 24.29 6.41
CA ALA A 120 12.02 25.43 7.02
C ALA A 120 13.44 25.08 7.50
N ASP A 121 13.62 23.87 8.03
CA ASP A 121 14.89 23.37 8.56
C ASP A 121 15.22 21.93 8.07
N LYS A 122 14.49 21.41 7.09
CA LYS A 122 14.67 20.06 6.51
C LYS A 122 15.26 20.16 5.10
N THR A 123 16.32 19.39 4.85
CA THR A 123 16.88 19.18 3.50
C THR A 123 16.55 17.81 2.93
N THR A 124 15.91 16.95 3.72
CA THR A 124 15.52 15.59 3.34
C THR A 124 14.04 15.39 3.62
N SER A 125 13.31 14.88 2.63
CA SER A 125 11.91 14.47 2.77
C SER A 125 11.64 13.32 1.79
N ASN A 126 11.40 12.14 2.32
CA ASN A 126 11.01 10.96 1.57
C ASN A 126 9.50 10.99 1.28
N ILE A 127 9.11 10.30 0.21
CA ILE A 127 7.71 10.08 -0.17
C ILE A 127 7.47 8.57 -0.09
N ASN A 128 6.66 8.13 0.86
CA ASN A 128 6.36 6.71 1.07
C ASN A 128 4.89 6.47 1.44
N ILE A 129 4.52 5.21 1.65
CA ILE A 129 3.12 4.83 1.96
C ILE A 129 2.63 5.50 3.24
N LEU A 130 3.44 5.53 4.29
CA LEU A 130 3.07 6.13 5.57
C LEU A 130 2.88 7.64 5.45
N SER A 131 3.81 8.33 4.79
CA SER A 131 3.69 9.78 4.56
C SER A 131 2.49 10.14 3.68
N HIS A 132 2.13 9.25 2.75
CA HIS A 132 0.98 9.40 1.87
C HIS A 132 -0.34 9.29 2.64
N LEU A 133 -0.49 8.25 3.47
CA LEU A 133 -1.68 8.06 4.30
C LEU A 133 -1.84 9.22 5.31
N ALA A 134 -0.74 9.71 5.88
CA ALA A 134 -0.76 10.80 6.87
C ALA A 134 -1.18 12.16 6.29
N LYS A 135 -0.98 12.40 4.99
CA LYS A 135 -1.13 13.73 4.39
C LYS A 135 -2.46 14.41 4.71
N ASN A 136 -3.57 13.74 4.40
CA ASN A 136 -4.90 14.34 4.57
C ASN A 136 -5.28 14.46 6.05
N ARG A 137 -4.87 13.49 6.89
CA ARG A 137 -5.10 13.54 8.33
C ARG A 137 -4.35 14.70 8.99
N VAL A 138 -3.06 14.87 8.70
CA VAL A 138 -2.27 16.01 9.21
C VAL A 138 -2.89 17.33 8.75
N LYS A 139 -3.32 17.42 7.48
CA LYS A 139 -3.98 18.60 6.96
C LYS A 139 -5.28 18.92 7.71
N TYR A 140 -6.14 17.93 7.94
CA TYR A 140 -7.37 18.08 8.70
C TYR A 140 -7.12 18.55 10.13
N LEU A 141 -6.17 17.93 10.84
CA LEU A 141 -5.81 18.29 12.22
C LEU A 141 -5.34 19.75 12.32
N MET A 142 -4.62 20.25 11.32
CA MET A 142 -4.18 21.64 11.29
C MET A 142 -5.30 22.62 10.95
N GLU A 143 -6.12 22.32 9.93
CA GLU A 143 -7.15 23.23 9.42
C GLU A 143 -8.43 23.24 10.27
N SER A 144 -8.88 22.06 10.72
CA SER A 144 -10.15 21.88 11.43
C SER A 144 -9.97 21.90 12.95
N GLU A 145 -8.90 21.28 13.46
CA GLU A 145 -8.64 21.17 14.90
C GLU A 145 -7.65 22.23 15.43
N ASN A 146 -7.05 23.04 14.55
CA ASN A 146 -6.08 24.09 14.88
C ASN A 146 -4.84 23.57 15.63
N LEU A 147 -4.45 22.31 15.38
CA LEU A 147 -3.21 21.76 15.93
C LEU A 147 -1.97 22.37 15.26
N SER A 148 -0.86 22.38 15.99
CA SER A 148 0.43 22.70 15.38
C SER A 148 0.85 21.58 14.43
N TYR A 149 1.70 21.87 13.44
CA TYR A 149 2.20 20.84 12.51
C TYR A 149 2.86 19.66 13.24
N LEU A 150 3.61 19.92 14.31
CA LEU A 150 4.27 18.87 15.09
C LEU A 150 3.27 17.99 15.83
N ASP A 151 2.27 18.60 16.47
CA ASP A 151 1.24 17.87 17.21
C ASP A 151 0.35 17.06 16.24
N ALA A 152 0.00 17.65 15.10
CA ALA A 152 -0.75 16.98 14.03
C ALA A 152 0.02 15.77 13.47
N GLN A 153 1.34 15.89 13.26
CA GLN A 153 2.16 14.75 12.85
C GLN A 153 2.29 13.67 13.93
N LEU A 154 2.43 14.04 15.21
CA LEU A 154 2.45 13.06 16.31
C LEU A 154 1.16 12.24 16.33
N GLN A 155 0.01 12.92 16.34
CA GLN A 155 -1.30 12.26 16.39
C GLN A 155 -1.56 11.40 15.16
N ALA A 156 -1.35 11.92 13.94
CA ALA A 156 -1.59 11.15 12.71
C ALA A 156 -0.71 9.90 12.61
N ARG A 157 0.52 9.93 13.16
CA ARG A 157 1.41 8.76 13.18
C ARG A 157 0.87 7.66 14.10
N GLU A 158 0.47 8.02 15.31
CA GLU A 158 -0.12 7.07 16.26
C GLU A 158 -1.40 6.44 15.70
N GLU A 159 -2.29 7.26 15.15
CA GLU A 159 -3.54 6.81 14.51
C GLU A 159 -3.27 5.85 13.34
N ILE A 160 -2.35 6.20 12.42
CA ILE A 160 -2.04 5.35 11.26
C ILE A 160 -1.40 4.02 11.68
N LEU A 161 -0.47 4.01 12.64
CA LEU A 161 0.12 2.76 13.11
C LEU A 161 -0.94 1.85 13.77
N SER A 162 -1.93 2.45 14.45
CA SER A 162 -3.00 1.69 15.11
C SER A 162 -3.87 0.90 14.13
N ILE A 163 -4.08 1.40 12.91
CA ILE A 163 -4.77 0.70 11.81
C ILE A 163 -4.08 -0.64 11.51
N PHE A 164 -2.76 -0.67 11.59
CA PHE A 164 -1.96 -1.86 11.35
C PHE A 164 -1.65 -2.64 12.64
N SER A 165 -2.36 -2.33 13.73
CA SER A 165 -2.15 -2.96 15.05
C SER A 165 -0.71 -2.84 15.55
N MET A 166 -0.07 -1.70 15.25
CA MET A 166 1.30 -1.36 15.66
C MET A 166 1.28 -0.17 16.61
N GLU A 167 2.21 -0.15 17.57
CA GLU A 167 2.42 0.98 18.47
C GLU A 167 3.91 1.28 18.55
N LYS A 168 4.29 2.52 18.22
CA LYS A 168 5.68 2.99 18.35
C LYS A 168 5.72 4.50 18.61
N PRO A 169 5.59 4.93 19.88
CA PRO A 169 5.51 6.36 20.24
C PRO A 169 6.76 7.16 19.88
N ASP A 170 7.91 6.48 19.75
CA ASP A 170 9.21 7.08 19.43
C ASP A 170 9.59 6.98 17.95
N ILE A 171 8.66 6.57 17.06
CA ILE A 171 8.92 6.51 15.63
C ILE A 171 9.35 7.88 15.11
N ALA A 172 10.26 7.92 14.13
CA ALA A 172 10.62 9.14 13.43
C ALA A 172 9.47 9.68 12.57
N ASP A 173 9.63 10.89 12.03
CA ASP A 173 8.66 11.44 11.08
C ASP A 173 8.57 10.50 9.86
N PHE A 174 7.36 10.24 9.37
CA PHE A 174 7.16 9.32 8.24
C PHE A 174 7.92 9.77 6.98
N ASP A 175 8.13 11.08 6.79
CA ASP A 175 8.91 11.64 5.69
C ASP A 175 10.43 11.51 5.87
N LEU A 176 10.92 10.86 6.94
CA LEU A 176 12.33 10.56 7.16
C LEU A 176 12.64 9.06 7.12
N LEU A 177 11.61 8.21 7.05
CA LEU A 177 11.76 6.76 7.01
C LEU A 177 12.28 6.29 5.66
N ASP A 178 13.17 5.29 5.69
CA ASP A 178 13.88 4.77 4.52
C ASP A 178 14.02 3.24 4.60
N ILE A 179 13.41 2.51 3.65
CA ILE A 179 13.43 1.03 3.63
C ILE A 179 14.85 0.44 3.43
N THR A 180 15.82 1.26 3.01
CA THR A 180 17.22 0.85 2.85
C THR A 180 18.04 0.99 4.13
N VAL A 181 17.46 1.56 5.18
CA VAL A 181 18.13 1.78 6.45
C VAL A 181 17.60 0.78 7.48
N SER A 182 18.49 0.14 8.21
CA SER A 182 18.11 -0.77 9.30
C SER A 182 17.37 -0.03 10.42
N GLY A 183 16.52 -0.74 11.16
CA GLY A 183 15.85 -0.22 12.37
C GLY A 183 14.35 -0.43 12.32
N ASP A 184 13.75 -0.45 13.50
CA ASP A 184 12.33 -0.73 13.73
C ASP A 184 11.39 0.18 12.94
N ASP A 185 11.70 1.48 12.87
CA ASP A 185 10.90 2.47 12.15
C ASP A 185 10.80 2.14 10.65
N ASN A 186 11.93 1.73 10.05
CA ASN A 186 12.00 1.37 8.64
C ASN A 186 11.43 -0.02 8.38
N ALA A 187 11.49 -0.92 9.37
CA ALA A 187 10.82 -2.21 9.35
C ALA A 187 9.29 -2.03 9.29
N ILE A 188 8.74 -1.13 10.11
CA ILE A 188 7.33 -0.75 10.11
C ILE A 188 6.93 -0.18 8.75
N LEU A 189 7.74 0.73 8.19
CA LEU A 189 7.49 1.26 6.86
C LEU A 189 7.37 0.14 5.82
N LEU A 190 8.34 -0.77 5.77
CA LEU A 190 8.32 -1.87 4.81
C LEU A 190 7.15 -2.83 5.05
N ALA A 191 6.82 -3.15 6.31
CA ALA A 191 5.69 -3.99 6.68
C ALA A 191 4.37 -3.42 6.16
N ILE A 192 4.12 -2.13 6.40
CA ILE A 192 2.91 -1.45 5.93
C ILE A 192 2.90 -1.32 4.40
N SER A 193 4.07 -1.13 3.79
CA SER A 193 4.21 -1.10 2.33
C SER A 193 3.79 -2.44 1.69
N VAL A 194 4.20 -3.57 2.27
CA VAL A 194 3.83 -4.90 1.74
C VAL A 194 2.38 -5.27 2.05
N ILE A 195 1.86 -4.94 3.24
CA ILE A 195 0.45 -5.18 3.63
C ILE A 195 -0.50 -4.42 2.70
N THR A 196 -0.22 -3.13 2.44
CA THR A 196 -1.07 -2.32 1.54
C THR A 196 -0.97 -2.79 0.09
N GLN A 197 0.23 -3.19 -0.37
CA GLN A 197 0.42 -3.78 -1.70
C GLN A 197 -0.41 -5.05 -1.91
N GLY A 198 -0.27 -6.02 -1.01
CA GLY A 198 -0.91 -7.32 -1.16
C GLY A 198 -0.69 -7.97 -2.54
N TYR A 199 -1.63 -8.80 -2.99
CA TYR A 199 -1.63 -9.38 -4.33
C TYR A 199 -2.45 -8.54 -5.34
N ARG A 200 -2.59 -7.25 -5.05
CA ARG A 200 -3.39 -6.28 -5.81
C ARG A 200 -2.65 -5.76 -7.04
N THR A 201 -3.42 -5.40 -8.04
CA THR A 201 -2.97 -4.52 -9.14
C THR A 201 -2.73 -3.11 -8.62
N GLU A 202 -2.05 -2.30 -9.43
CA GLU A 202 -1.78 -0.90 -9.09
C GLU A 202 -3.04 -0.04 -8.96
N SER A 203 -4.08 -0.37 -9.74
CA SER A 203 -5.39 0.30 -9.65
C SER A 203 -6.07 -0.04 -8.32
N GLU A 204 -6.08 -1.32 -7.92
CA GLU A 204 -6.64 -1.77 -6.65
C GLU A 204 -5.86 -1.21 -5.44
N LEU A 205 -4.53 -1.09 -5.55
CA LEU A 205 -3.71 -0.42 -4.53
C LEU A 205 -4.06 1.07 -4.43
N SER A 206 -4.18 1.77 -5.56
CA SER A 206 -4.50 3.20 -5.55
C SER A 206 -5.89 3.47 -4.95
N ASP A 207 -6.86 2.60 -5.25
CA ASP A 207 -8.20 2.65 -4.66
C ASP A 207 -8.17 2.38 -3.15
N LEU A 208 -7.42 1.36 -2.71
CA LEU A 208 -7.24 1.05 -1.29
C LEU A 208 -6.65 2.24 -0.51
N LEU A 209 -5.56 2.83 -1.02
CA LEU A 209 -4.91 3.98 -0.37
C LEU A 209 -5.86 5.19 -0.30
N ALA A 210 -6.66 5.43 -1.34
CA ALA A 210 -7.65 6.49 -1.36
C ALA A 210 -8.79 6.24 -0.36
N ASN A 211 -9.27 5.01 -0.26
CA ASN A 211 -10.32 4.61 0.69
C ASN A 211 -9.83 4.76 2.14
N ILE A 212 -8.64 4.24 2.46
CA ILE A 212 -8.03 4.42 3.78
C ILE A 212 -7.87 5.91 4.08
N SER A 213 -7.26 6.67 3.17
CA SER A 213 -7.01 8.09 3.40
C SER A 213 -8.30 8.88 3.61
N THR A 214 -9.38 8.55 2.89
CA THR A 214 -10.68 9.22 3.03
C THR A 214 -11.32 8.89 4.36
N ASP A 215 -11.34 7.61 4.74
CA ASP A 215 -11.95 7.13 5.99
C ASP A 215 -11.30 7.79 7.22
N ILE A 216 -9.97 7.76 7.29
CA ILE A 216 -9.22 8.22 8.47
C ILE A 216 -9.15 9.74 8.59
N THR A 217 -9.57 10.52 7.59
CA THR A 217 -9.27 11.96 7.53
C THR A 217 -9.82 12.71 8.74
N GLU A 218 -11.06 12.43 9.14
CA GLU A 218 -11.75 13.21 10.17
C GLU A 218 -11.50 12.70 11.60
N ASP A 219 -11.28 11.40 11.81
CA ASP A 219 -11.20 10.80 13.14
C ASP A 219 -9.99 9.88 13.37
N GLY A 220 -9.14 9.67 12.37
CA GLY A 220 -7.96 8.81 12.46
C GLY A 220 -8.27 7.31 12.52
N SER A 221 -9.52 6.89 12.34
CA SER A 221 -9.95 5.49 12.45
C SER A 221 -10.26 4.89 11.08
N LEU A 222 -9.88 3.63 10.87
CA LEU A 222 -10.30 2.87 9.69
C LEU A 222 -11.49 2.02 10.09
N ASP A 223 -12.69 2.40 9.66
CA ASP A 223 -13.97 1.79 10.05
C ASP A 223 -14.59 0.94 8.93
N ASP A 224 -14.21 1.14 7.67
CA ASP A 224 -14.72 0.35 6.56
C ASP A 224 -14.22 -1.12 6.61
N SER A 225 -15.13 -2.02 7.01
CA SER A 225 -14.84 -3.45 7.16
C SER A 225 -14.33 -4.13 5.89
N ASN A 226 -14.68 -3.64 4.69
CA ASN A 226 -14.16 -4.19 3.43
C ASN A 226 -12.68 -3.83 3.25
N THR A 227 -12.33 -2.57 3.48
CA THR A 227 -10.95 -2.06 3.45
C THR A 227 -10.09 -2.75 4.50
N GLN A 228 -10.60 -2.92 5.71
CA GLN A 228 -9.97 -3.74 6.76
C GLN A 228 -9.72 -5.18 6.30
N SER A 229 -10.74 -5.84 5.73
CA SER A 229 -10.64 -7.22 5.24
C SER A 229 -9.60 -7.35 4.13
N LEU A 230 -9.53 -6.38 3.22
CA LEU A 230 -8.49 -6.35 2.18
C LEU A 230 -7.09 -6.41 2.80
N LEU A 231 -6.78 -5.59 3.81
CA LEU A 231 -5.45 -5.58 4.44
C LEU A 231 -5.06 -6.95 5.02
N ILE A 232 -5.95 -7.61 5.77
CA ILE A 232 -5.65 -8.90 6.41
C ILE A 232 -5.66 -10.09 5.43
N ASN A 233 -6.46 -10.01 4.37
CA ASN A 233 -6.62 -11.08 3.38
C ASN A 233 -5.30 -11.47 2.72
N ASP A 234 -4.53 -10.48 2.26
CA ASP A 234 -3.26 -10.75 1.57
C ASP A 234 -2.14 -11.00 2.58
N ALA A 235 -2.13 -10.28 3.72
CA ALA A 235 -1.10 -10.42 4.75
C ALA A 235 -0.98 -11.84 5.30
N ARG A 236 -2.12 -12.57 5.45
CA ARG A 236 -2.13 -13.98 5.89
C ARG A 236 -1.56 -14.96 4.88
N LEU A 237 -1.43 -14.55 3.62
CA LEU A 237 -1.03 -15.39 2.50
C LEU A 237 0.42 -15.13 2.05
N PHE A 238 1.15 -14.25 2.73
CA PHE A 238 2.51 -13.92 2.35
C PHE A 238 3.50 -15.05 2.67
N ASP A 239 4.34 -15.39 1.70
CA ASP A 239 5.63 -16.03 1.95
C ASP A 239 6.65 -14.93 2.26
N LEU A 240 6.80 -14.62 3.55
CA LEU A 240 7.69 -13.54 4.00
C LEU A 240 9.16 -13.76 3.61
N ALA A 241 9.60 -15.02 3.46
CA ALA A 241 10.95 -15.32 3.01
C ALA A 241 11.13 -15.00 1.52
N GLU A 242 10.13 -15.28 0.68
CA GLU A 242 10.12 -14.87 -0.72
C GLU A 242 10.10 -13.33 -0.86
N LEU A 243 9.26 -12.64 -0.10
CA LEU A 243 9.23 -11.17 -0.08
C LEU A 243 10.59 -10.56 0.28
N ARG A 244 11.24 -11.07 1.34
CA ARG A 244 12.60 -10.63 1.70
C ARG A 244 13.56 -10.82 0.54
N ASN A 245 13.56 -12.00 -0.07
CA ASN A 245 14.42 -12.30 -1.22
C ASN A 245 14.17 -11.33 -2.38
N ASN A 246 12.91 -10.98 -2.66
CA ASN A 246 12.55 -10.03 -3.71
C ASN A 246 13.19 -8.65 -3.48
N VAL A 247 13.09 -8.13 -2.24
CA VAL A 247 13.64 -6.81 -1.89
C VAL A 247 15.18 -6.85 -1.87
N GLU A 248 15.79 -7.89 -1.30
CA GLU A 248 17.26 -8.06 -1.28
C GLU A 248 17.84 -8.16 -2.70
N ASN A 249 17.24 -8.98 -3.56
CA ASN A 249 17.65 -9.12 -4.96
C ASN A 249 17.55 -7.78 -5.70
N ARG A 250 16.48 -7.01 -5.46
CA ARG A 250 16.32 -5.69 -6.10
C ARG A 250 17.48 -4.76 -5.77
N TYR A 251 17.85 -4.63 -4.51
CA TYR A 251 18.94 -3.73 -4.13
C TYR A 251 20.31 -4.27 -4.55
N GLN A 252 20.48 -5.59 -4.56
CA GLN A 252 21.67 -6.24 -5.11
C GLN A 252 21.83 -5.94 -6.61
N ASP A 253 20.75 -6.02 -7.40
CA ASP A 253 20.74 -5.70 -8.83
C ASP A 253 21.06 -4.22 -9.10
N LEU A 254 20.74 -3.34 -8.16
CA LEU A 254 21.12 -1.92 -8.20
C LEU A 254 22.57 -1.68 -7.74
N GLY A 255 23.31 -2.72 -7.34
CA GLY A 255 24.67 -2.62 -6.83
C GLY A 255 24.76 -1.97 -5.44
N MET A 256 23.66 -1.97 -4.68
CA MET A 256 23.57 -1.37 -3.35
C MET A 256 23.72 -2.44 -2.28
N SER A 257 24.60 -2.19 -1.30
CA SER A 257 24.74 -3.04 -0.11
C SER A 257 23.79 -2.55 0.97
N VAL A 258 22.57 -3.09 0.98
CA VAL A 258 21.48 -2.69 1.88
C VAL A 258 21.20 -3.80 2.88
N THR A 259 20.93 -3.45 4.14
CA THR A 259 20.42 -4.41 5.14
C THR A 259 18.92 -4.19 5.27
N ILE A 260 18.12 -5.12 4.74
CA ILE A 260 16.66 -5.01 4.78
C ILE A 260 16.18 -5.18 6.23
N PRO A 261 15.42 -4.21 6.77
CA PRO A 261 14.96 -4.26 8.15
C PRO A 261 14.04 -5.45 8.42
N ASP A 262 13.83 -5.81 9.69
CA ASP A 262 13.01 -6.97 10.13
C ASP A 262 11.50 -6.67 10.05
N PHE A 263 10.99 -6.50 8.83
CA PHE A 263 9.60 -6.16 8.58
C PHE A 263 8.64 -7.33 8.88
N GLU A 264 9.12 -8.56 8.85
CA GLU A 264 8.37 -9.79 9.09
C GLU A 264 7.77 -9.82 10.49
N THR A 265 8.53 -9.37 11.49
CA THR A 265 8.04 -9.23 12.86
C THR A 265 6.78 -8.37 12.92
N TYR A 266 6.75 -7.27 12.17
CA TYR A 266 5.60 -6.35 12.12
C TYR A 266 4.45 -6.89 11.28
N VAL A 267 4.71 -7.57 10.16
CA VAL A 267 3.65 -8.24 9.40
C VAL A 267 2.96 -9.33 10.22
N ASN A 268 3.74 -10.18 10.91
CA ASN A 268 3.19 -11.20 11.79
C ASN A 268 2.41 -10.57 12.96
N THR A 269 2.93 -9.50 13.55
CA THR A 269 2.22 -8.76 14.60
C THR A 269 0.86 -8.28 14.11
N PHE A 270 0.78 -7.67 12.92
CA PHE A 270 -0.48 -7.27 12.32
C PHE A 270 -1.44 -8.45 12.15
N VAL A 271 -0.96 -9.56 11.55
CA VAL A 271 -1.77 -10.76 11.30
C VAL A 271 -2.31 -11.39 12.59
N ASP A 272 -1.50 -11.43 13.64
CA ASP A 272 -1.81 -12.08 14.91
C ASP A 272 -2.70 -11.23 15.83
N SER A 273 -2.62 -9.89 15.71
CA SER A 273 -3.28 -8.97 16.65
C SER A 273 -4.49 -8.23 16.08
N THR A 274 -4.61 -8.12 14.75
CA THR A 274 -5.74 -7.39 14.16
C THR A 274 -7.08 -8.06 14.42
N SER A 275 -8.12 -7.23 14.62
CA SER A 275 -9.51 -7.68 14.69
C SER A 275 -10.18 -7.81 13.31
N TYR A 276 -9.45 -7.54 12.22
CA TYR A 276 -10.01 -7.56 10.87
C TYR A 276 -10.43 -8.96 10.45
N THR A 277 -11.54 -9.04 9.71
CA THR A 277 -12.11 -10.33 9.29
C THR A 277 -11.44 -10.80 8.01
N TYR A 278 -10.87 -12.01 8.05
CA TYR A 278 -10.40 -12.67 6.84
C TYR A 278 -11.59 -13.22 6.05
N THR A 279 -11.66 -12.87 4.77
CA THR A 279 -12.75 -13.21 3.84
C THR A 279 -12.27 -13.90 2.57
N ASN A 280 -10.96 -13.99 2.34
CA ASN A 280 -10.36 -14.51 1.10
C ASN A 280 -10.24 -16.05 1.09
N TYR A 281 -11.32 -16.76 1.40
CA TYR A 281 -11.34 -18.22 1.39
C TYR A 281 -11.41 -18.77 -0.03
N ILE A 282 -10.85 -19.96 -0.24
CA ILE A 282 -11.05 -20.72 -1.47
C ILE A 282 -12.49 -21.22 -1.49
N ASP A 283 -13.20 -20.96 -2.58
CA ASP A 283 -14.58 -21.45 -2.75
C ASP A 283 -14.59 -22.78 -3.52
N TYR A 284 -15.49 -23.66 -3.12
CA TYR A 284 -15.68 -24.98 -3.71
C TYR A 284 -17.14 -25.09 -4.14
N PRO A 285 -17.52 -24.64 -5.35
CA PRO A 285 -18.91 -24.53 -5.74
C PRO A 285 -19.59 -25.90 -5.83
N GLU A 286 -20.90 -26.00 -5.58
CA GLU A 286 -21.65 -27.27 -5.65
C GLU A 286 -21.62 -27.88 -7.06
N TYR A 287 -21.67 -27.03 -8.08
CA TYR A 287 -21.64 -27.42 -9.49
C TYR A 287 -20.61 -26.62 -10.26
N SER A 288 -20.15 -27.22 -11.35
CA SER A 288 -19.35 -26.58 -12.40
C SER A 288 -19.96 -26.91 -13.76
N ASP A 289 -19.34 -26.40 -14.83
CA ASP A 289 -19.67 -26.80 -16.20
C ASP A 289 -19.44 -28.31 -16.47
N TYR A 290 -18.70 -29.01 -15.60
CA TYR A 290 -18.39 -30.44 -15.70
C TYR A 290 -19.29 -31.36 -14.87
N GLY A 291 -20.15 -30.80 -14.02
CA GLY A 291 -21.11 -31.55 -13.20
C GLY A 291 -21.00 -31.23 -11.71
N GLU A 292 -21.44 -32.19 -10.89
CA GLU A 292 -21.37 -32.09 -9.42
C GLU A 292 -19.91 -32.12 -8.95
N ASN A 293 -19.57 -31.19 -8.06
CA ASN A 293 -18.21 -31.05 -7.58
C ASN A 293 -17.96 -31.91 -6.34
N VAL A 294 -16.97 -32.81 -6.42
CA VAL A 294 -16.59 -33.61 -5.25
C VAL A 294 -15.93 -32.80 -4.15
N LEU A 295 -15.46 -31.58 -4.45
CA LEU A 295 -14.87 -30.69 -3.44
C LEU A 295 -15.91 -29.91 -2.63
N PHE A 296 -17.17 -29.83 -3.08
CA PHE A 296 -18.24 -29.08 -2.39
C PHE A 296 -18.45 -29.58 -0.96
N SER A 297 -18.63 -28.68 0.01
CA SER A 297 -18.53 -29.06 1.41
C SER A 297 -19.65 -29.96 1.91
N ASP A 298 -20.87 -29.73 1.46
CA ASP A 298 -22.07 -30.20 2.17
C ASP A 298 -22.65 -31.49 1.56
N LYS A 299 -21.89 -32.17 0.70
CA LYS A 299 -22.32 -33.38 -0.02
C LYS A 299 -21.28 -34.48 0.01
N GLU A 300 -21.64 -35.63 0.54
CA GLU A 300 -20.74 -36.79 0.68
C GLU A 300 -21.12 -37.96 -0.23
N VAL A 301 -22.34 -38.01 -0.76
CA VAL A 301 -22.81 -39.11 -1.61
C VAL A 301 -23.03 -38.60 -3.03
N PHE A 302 -22.44 -39.27 -4.01
CA PHE A 302 -22.54 -38.94 -5.42
C PHE A 302 -23.00 -40.17 -6.20
N SER A 303 -23.85 -39.97 -7.21
CA SER A 303 -24.35 -41.08 -8.06
C SER A 303 -24.09 -40.84 -9.55
N SER A 304 -23.45 -39.72 -9.88
CA SER A 304 -23.07 -39.40 -11.25
C SER A 304 -21.78 -40.12 -11.62
N ASN A 305 -21.74 -40.69 -12.84
CA ASN A 305 -20.52 -41.25 -13.41
C ASN A 305 -19.53 -40.17 -13.87
N GLN A 306 -19.98 -38.91 -13.96
CA GLN A 306 -19.16 -37.77 -14.34
C GLN A 306 -19.29 -36.68 -13.27
N LEU A 307 -18.18 -36.39 -12.61
CA LEU A 307 -18.06 -35.42 -11.52
C LEU A 307 -16.99 -34.38 -11.87
N SER A 308 -16.92 -33.32 -11.08
CA SER A 308 -15.94 -32.26 -11.24
C SER A 308 -15.04 -32.10 -10.02
N LEU A 309 -13.90 -31.44 -10.20
CA LEU A 309 -12.94 -31.10 -9.16
C LEU A 309 -12.71 -29.59 -9.18
N ALA A 310 -13.78 -28.85 -8.92
CA ALA A 310 -13.84 -27.40 -9.11
C ALA A 310 -13.44 -26.63 -7.84
N ALA A 311 -12.62 -25.60 -8.01
CA ALA A 311 -12.27 -24.65 -6.96
C ALA A 311 -12.08 -23.24 -7.55
N GLU A 312 -12.62 -22.23 -6.87
CA GLU A 312 -12.40 -20.82 -7.18
C GLU A 312 -11.37 -20.27 -6.19
N LEU A 313 -10.20 -19.88 -6.72
CA LEU A 313 -9.07 -19.45 -5.91
C LEU A 313 -8.93 -17.93 -5.99
N PRO A 314 -9.02 -17.21 -4.87
CA PRO A 314 -8.57 -15.84 -4.82
C PRO A 314 -7.07 -15.69 -5.10
N ARG A 315 -6.64 -14.49 -5.54
CA ARG A 315 -5.20 -14.21 -5.75
C ARG A 315 -4.42 -14.39 -4.44
N GLY A 316 -3.21 -14.92 -4.54
CA GLY A 316 -2.35 -15.24 -3.41
C GLY A 316 -2.60 -16.61 -2.78
N THR A 317 -3.78 -17.21 -3.00
CA THR A 317 -4.09 -18.54 -2.42
C THR A 317 -3.41 -19.66 -3.20
N SER A 318 -3.17 -20.78 -2.53
CA SER A 318 -2.71 -22.03 -3.15
C SER A 318 -3.53 -23.22 -2.68
N LEU A 319 -3.71 -24.21 -3.54
CA LEU A 319 -4.49 -25.40 -3.24
C LEU A 319 -3.79 -26.66 -3.73
N LYS A 320 -3.73 -27.65 -2.83
CA LYS A 320 -3.35 -29.03 -3.14
C LYS A 320 -4.45 -29.95 -2.60
N ILE A 321 -5.00 -30.77 -3.49
CA ILE A 321 -5.96 -31.82 -3.16
C ILE A 321 -5.26 -33.17 -3.21
N VAL A 322 -5.47 -34.00 -2.21
CA VAL A 322 -5.01 -35.40 -2.22
C VAL A 322 -6.23 -36.30 -2.15
N ILE A 323 -6.40 -37.14 -3.17
CA ILE A 323 -7.45 -38.15 -3.21
C ILE A 323 -6.83 -39.49 -2.79
N LYS A 324 -7.53 -40.27 -1.97
CA LYS A 324 -7.09 -41.57 -1.45
C LYS A 324 -8.20 -42.62 -1.50
N ASN A 325 -7.77 -43.88 -1.44
CA ASN A 325 -8.58 -45.11 -1.36
C ASN A 325 -9.41 -45.37 -2.62
N GLY A 326 -9.03 -46.38 -3.41
CA GLY A 326 -9.71 -46.72 -4.66
C GLY A 326 -9.13 -46.03 -5.90
N GLN A 327 -9.76 -46.25 -7.05
CA GLN A 327 -9.29 -45.78 -8.35
C GLN A 327 -10.20 -44.68 -8.91
N TRP A 328 -9.62 -43.79 -9.69
CA TRP A 328 -10.34 -42.77 -10.46
C TRP A 328 -9.63 -42.50 -11.78
N SER A 329 -10.35 -41.88 -12.70
CA SER A 329 -9.82 -41.40 -13.97
C SER A 329 -10.32 -39.99 -14.22
N TYR A 330 -9.47 -39.15 -14.82
CA TYR A 330 -9.86 -37.81 -15.26
C TYR A 330 -9.60 -37.64 -16.76
N VAL A 331 -10.37 -36.76 -17.39
CA VAL A 331 -10.28 -36.49 -18.83
C VAL A 331 -9.04 -35.63 -19.12
N GLN A 332 -8.23 -36.04 -20.10
CA GLN A 332 -7.09 -35.26 -20.59
C GLN A 332 -7.34 -34.56 -21.92
N LEU A 333 -8.19 -35.12 -22.78
CA LEU A 333 -8.55 -34.55 -24.08
C LEU A 333 -10.02 -34.88 -24.41
N PRO A 334 -10.77 -33.99 -25.07
CA PRO A 334 -10.37 -32.63 -25.48
C PRO A 334 -10.38 -31.61 -24.32
N ASN A 335 -11.00 -31.95 -23.19
CA ASN A 335 -11.13 -31.09 -22.01
C ASN A 335 -10.04 -31.43 -20.99
N ALA A 336 -8.82 -30.96 -21.25
CA ALA A 336 -7.71 -31.13 -20.31
C ALA A 336 -8.01 -30.45 -18.96
N PRO A 337 -7.37 -30.89 -17.86
CA PRO A 337 -7.51 -30.22 -16.58
C PRO A 337 -7.23 -28.72 -16.67
N ILE A 338 -8.15 -27.91 -16.16
CA ILE A 338 -8.02 -26.46 -16.07
C ILE A 338 -7.28 -26.15 -14.78
N ASN A 339 -6.09 -25.55 -14.91
CA ASN A 339 -5.28 -25.05 -13.80
C ASN A 339 -4.89 -26.13 -12.76
N TRP A 340 -4.99 -27.41 -13.10
CA TRP A 340 -4.61 -28.53 -12.24
C TRP A 340 -3.38 -29.26 -12.80
N LYS A 341 -2.38 -29.48 -11.93
CA LYS A 341 -1.28 -30.41 -12.16
C LYS A 341 -1.49 -31.67 -11.33
N ALA A 342 -1.80 -32.77 -11.98
CA ALA A 342 -1.92 -34.08 -11.34
C ALA A 342 -0.54 -34.76 -11.22
N SER A 343 -0.27 -35.40 -10.07
CA SER A 343 0.86 -36.31 -9.89
C SER A 343 0.61 -37.65 -10.59
N ASN A 344 1.62 -38.51 -10.66
CA ASN A 344 1.36 -39.93 -10.95
C ASN A 344 0.51 -40.54 -9.82
N TYR A 345 -0.34 -41.50 -10.18
CA TYR A 345 -1.09 -42.28 -9.21
C TYR A 345 -0.14 -43.27 -8.48
N ASP A 346 -0.17 -43.24 -7.16
CA ASP A 346 0.55 -44.18 -6.30
C ASP A 346 -0.31 -45.43 -6.09
N ASN A 347 0.06 -46.52 -6.77
CA ASN A 347 -0.65 -47.80 -6.71
C ASN A 347 -0.48 -48.54 -5.37
N VAL A 348 0.52 -48.20 -4.56
CA VAL A 348 0.78 -48.87 -3.27
C VAL A 348 -0.10 -48.25 -2.19
N ASN A 349 -0.18 -46.92 -2.17
CA ASN A 349 -0.94 -46.17 -1.17
C ASN A 349 -2.35 -45.80 -1.64
N GLU A 350 -2.67 -46.09 -2.90
CA GLU A 350 -3.93 -45.71 -3.55
C GLU A 350 -4.20 -44.20 -3.48
N THR A 351 -3.21 -43.39 -3.89
CA THR A 351 -3.30 -41.93 -3.76
C THR A 351 -2.88 -41.17 -5.02
N GLN A 352 -3.41 -39.97 -5.20
CA GLN A 352 -2.95 -39.02 -6.22
C GLN A 352 -3.12 -37.59 -5.70
N THR A 353 -2.19 -36.73 -6.09
CA THR A 353 -2.21 -35.30 -5.74
C THR A 353 -2.59 -34.47 -6.96
N PHE A 354 -3.42 -33.46 -6.74
CA PHE A 354 -3.78 -32.42 -7.69
C PHE A 354 -3.37 -31.08 -7.10
N THR A 355 -2.48 -30.35 -7.78
CA THR A 355 -1.98 -29.05 -7.31
C THR A 355 -2.40 -27.98 -8.29
N VAL A 356 -2.97 -26.88 -7.79
CA VAL A 356 -3.29 -25.71 -8.62
C VAL A 356 -2.00 -25.09 -9.16
N GLN A 357 -2.00 -24.74 -10.45
CA GLN A 357 -0.79 -24.24 -11.13
C GLN A 357 -0.61 -22.73 -11.02
N GLU A 358 -1.71 -21.98 -11.07
CA GLU A 358 -1.72 -20.52 -11.10
C GLU A 358 -2.73 -20.01 -10.07
N SER A 359 -2.26 -19.15 -9.16
CA SER A 359 -3.11 -18.48 -8.17
C SER A 359 -4.05 -17.47 -8.82
N GLY A 360 -5.19 -17.18 -8.19
CA GLY A 360 -6.17 -16.21 -8.71
C GLY A 360 -6.98 -16.67 -9.93
N LYS A 361 -6.90 -17.96 -10.27
CA LYS A 361 -7.63 -18.57 -11.38
C LYS A 361 -8.44 -19.78 -10.88
N ALA A 362 -9.66 -19.91 -11.39
CA ALA A 362 -10.46 -21.09 -11.16
C ALA A 362 -9.74 -22.35 -11.68
N SER A 363 -9.98 -23.47 -11.02
CA SER A 363 -9.43 -24.79 -11.38
C SER A 363 -10.57 -25.77 -11.49
N ASP A 364 -10.55 -26.63 -12.50
CA ASP A 364 -11.56 -27.67 -12.68
C ASP A 364 -11.06 -28.80 -13.57
N LEU A 365 -11.62 -30.00 -13.41
CA LEU A 365 -11.43 -31.12 -14.32
C LEU A 365 -12.60 -32.07 -14.24
N ILE A 366 -12.81 -32.84 -15.31
CA ILE A 366 -13.79 -33.94 -15.32
C ILE A 366 -13.14 -35.16 -14.68
N ILE A 367 -13.76 -35.72 -13.64
CA ILE A 367 -13.29 -36.90 -12.91
C ILE A 367 -14.40 -37.94 -12.73
N SER A 368 -14.03 -39.21 -12.78
CA SER A 368 -14.89 -40.36 -12.54
C SER A 368 -14.21 -41.29 -11.55
N PHE A 369 -14.95 -41.75 -10.56
CA PHE A 369 -14.46 -42.62 -9.50
C PHE A 369 -14.98 -44.04 -9.68
N GLN A 370 -14.21 -45.03 -9.23
CA GLN A 370 -14.72 -46.38 -9.02
C GLN A 370 -15.73 -46.36 -7.86
N SER A 371 -16.80 -47.16 -7.94
CA SER A 371 -17.75 -47.29 -6.84
C SER A 371 -17.07 -47.69 -5.53
N GLY A 372 -17.52 -47.10 -4.42
CA GLY A 372 -16.94 -47.29 -3.09
C GLY A 372 -16.65 -45.98 -2.37
N ASN A 373 -15.87 -46.07 -1.29
CA ASN A 373 -15.53 -44.94 -0.44
C ASN A 373 -14.15 -44.38 -0.79
N HIS A 374 -14.06 -43.06 -0.95
CA HIS A 374 -12.83 -42.32 -1.22
C HIS A 374 -12.62 -41.24 -0.16
N VAL A 375 -11.38 -40.81 0.03
CA VAL A 375 -11.02 -39.73 0.95
C VAL A 375 -10.42 -38.58 0.15
N ILE A 376 -10.87 -37.36 0.41
CA ILE A 376 -10.35 -36.12 -0.15
C ILE A 376 -9.74 -35.30 0.99
N GLU A 377 -8.46 -35.00 0.89
CA GLU A 377 -7.74 -34.10 1.79
C GLU A 377 -7.45 -32.78 1.08
N TYR A 378 -7.71 -31.68 1.78
CA TYR A 378 -7.50 -30.32 1.30
C TYR A 378 -6.28 -29.76 2.01
N TYR A 379 -5.35 -29.20 1.25
CA TYR A 379 -4.17 -28.51 1.75
C TYR A 379 -4.16 -27.11 1.13
N GLU A 380 -4.69 -26.16 1.88
CA GLU A 380 -4.83 -24.77 1.45
C GLU A 380 -3.64 -23.95 1.93
N ASN A 381 -3.21 -22.98 1.13
CA ASN A 381 -2.22 -21.96 1.48
C ASN A 381 -0.92 -22.52 2.08
N GLY A 382 -0.37 -23.58 1.45
CA GLY A 382 0.89 -24.19 1.87
C GLY A 382 0.82 -25.04 3.15
N ALA A 383 -0.37 -25.33 3.68
CA ALA A 383 -0.55 -26.15 4.87
C ALA A 383 0.17 -27.52 4.73
N GLN A 384 0.91 -27.90 5.78
CA GLN A 384 1.64 -29.17 5.83
C GLN A 384 0.76 -30.34 6.27
N THR A 385 -0.35 -30.04 6.95
CA THR A 385 -1.40 -30.99 7.33
C THR A 385 -2.70 -30.62 6.61
N PRO A 386 -3.63 -31.57 6.39
CA PRO A 386 -4.90 -31.25 5.78
C PRO A 386 -5.64 -30.16 6.58
N THR A 387 -6.07 -29.09 5.92
CA THR A 387 -7.00 -28.10 6.50
C THR A 387 -8.39 -28.70 6.61
N ARG A 388 -8.70 -29.66 5.73
CA ARG A 388 -9.96 -30.40 5.72
C ARG A 388 -9.76 -31.82 5.22
N ILE A 389 -10.58 -32.75 5.74
CA ILE A 389 -10.69 -34.12 5.26
C ILE A 389 -12.16 -34.42 5.01
N LYS A 390 -12.48 -35.01 3.87
CA LYS A 390 -13.84 -35.36 3.45
C LYS A 390 -13.88 -36.80 2.98
N ASN A 391 -14.87 -37.56 3.42
CA ASN A 391 -15.13 -38.90 2.90
C ASN A 391 -16.27 -38.80 1.88
N ILE A 392 -16.15 -39.49 0.75
CA ILE A 392 -17.21 -39.55 -0.25
C ILE A 392 -17.57 -40.99 -0.59
N GLU A 393 -18.84 -41.24 -0.88
CA GLU A 393 -19.39 -42.50 -1.37
C GLU A 393 -19.87 -42.32 -2.81
N ILE A 394 -19.41 -43.22 -3.70
CA ILE A 394 -19.68 -43.25 -5.15
C ILE A 394 -20.52 -44.47 -5.53
#